data_AF-A0A1Y4LQX6-F1
#
_entry.id   AF-A0A1Y4LQX6-F1
#
_cell.length_a   1.000
_cell.length_b   1.000
_cell.length_c   1.000
_cell.angle_alpha   90.00
_cell.angle_beta   90.00
_cell.angle_gamma   90.00
#
_symmetry.space_group_name_H-M   'P 1'
#
loop_
_entity.id
_entity.type
_entity.pdbx_description
1 polymer ?
#
loop_
_entity_poly.entity_id
_entity_poly.type
_entity_poly.pdbx_seq_one_letter_code
_entity_poly.pdbx_strand_id
1 'polypeptide(L)'
;MSMPGRRAYMREILKEYPKAKKKPPEERTDKENRLVDIVDRTLSEIERMKDGRHRVELIRLTYFDRSHTLYGAALTIPICESQAKKWNKTLMTVMAEKMQLL
;
A
#
# COMPACT_ATOMS: atom_id res chain seq x y z
N MET A 1 7.49 18.70 -3.94
CA MET A 1 6.96 18.08 -2.70
C MET A 1 8.10 17.46 -1.92
N SER A 2 8.23 17.71 -0.62
CA SER A 2 9.29 17.13 0.21
C SER A 2 9.09 15.62 0.42
N MET A 3 10.13 14.88 0.80
CA MET A 3 10.05 13.43 1.07
C MET A 3 8.99 13.07 2.14
N PRO A 4 8.83 13.81 3.25
CA PRO A 4 7.72 13.63 4.17
C PRO A 4 6.35 13.82 3.51
N GLY A 5 6.22 14.83 2.62
CA GLY A 5 4.98 15.09 1.88
C GLY A 5 4.63 13.95 0.91
N ARG A 6 5.61 13.42 0.17
CA ARG A 6 5.41 12.29 -0.76
C ARG A 6 4.88 11.06 0.00
N ARG A 7 5.45 10.75 1.17
CA ARG A 7 5.02 9.62 2.02
C ARG A 7 3.62 9.82 2.59
N ALA A 8 3.27 11.04 3.00
CA ALA A 8 1.92 11.33 3.46
C ALA A 8 0.91 11.08 2.33
N TYR A 9 1.20 11.59 1.13
CA TYR A 9 0.34 11.40 -0.03
C TYR A 9 0.14 9.93 -0.42
N MET A 10 1.21 9.12 -0.46
CA MET A 10 1.12 7.68 -0.75
C MET A 10 0.27 6.92 0.28
N ARG A 11 0.35 7.29 1.56
CA ARG A 11 -0.50 6.68 2.60
C ARG A 11 -1.97 7.02 2.41
N GLU A 12 -2.29 8.25 2.02
CA GLU A 12 -3.69 8.62 1.73
C GLU A 12 -4.22 7.83 0.54
N ILE A 13 -3.43 7.64 -0.52
CA ILE A 13 -3.78 6.78 -1.65
C ILE A 13 -4.09 5.35 -1.20
N LEU A 14 -3.23 4.74 -0.37
CA LEU A 14 -3.48 3.39 0.15
C LEU A 14 -4.77 3.31 0.99
N LYS A 15 -5.10 4.36 1.75
CA LYS A 15 -6.34 4.41 2.57
C LYS A 15 -7.59 4.62 1.72
N GLU A 16 -7.50 5.38 0.63
CA GLU A 16 -8.62 5.62 -0.29
C GLU A 16 -8.92 4.40 -1.16
N TYR A 17 -7.91 3.57 -1.43
CA TYR A 17 -7.99 2.41 -2.32
C TYR A 17 -9.19 1.48 -2.08
N PRO A 18 -9.49 0.99 -0.86
CA PRO A 18 -10.59 0.05 -0.66
C PRO A 18 -11.94 0.65 -1.03
N LYS A 19 -12.14 1.95 -0.79
CA LYS A 19 -13.38 2.64 -1.14
C LYS A 19 -13.51 2.79 -2.66
N ALA A 20 -12.44 3.18 -3.34
CA ALA A 20 -12.42 3.30 -4.80
C ALA A 20 -12.61 1.93 -5.48
N LYS A 21 -11.93 0.89 -4.97
CA LYS A 21 -11.96 -0.47 -5.53
C LYS A 21 -13.35 -1.12 -5.44
N LYS A 22 -14.15 -0.79 -4.42
CA LYS A 22 -15.54 -1.28 -4.26
C LYS A 22 -16.50 -0.79 -5.35
N LYS A 23 -16.23 0.38 -5.94
CA LYS A 23 -17.05 0.91 -7.03
C LYS A 23 -16.75 0.13 -8.33
N PRO A 24 -17.73 -0.10 -9.19
CA PRO A 24 -17.49 -0.52 -10.57
C PRO A 24 -16.59 0.48 -11.32
N PRO A 25 -15.72 0.06 -12.25
CA PRO A 25 -14.83 0.96 -13.01
C PRO A 25 -15.54 2.13 -13.70
N GLU A 26 -16.75 1.92 -14.19
CA GLU A 26 -17.61 2.89 -14.85
C GLU A 26 -18.19 3.97 -13.91
N GLU A 27 -18.23 3.70 -12.60
CA GLU A 27 -18.69 4.65 -11.58
C GLU A 27 -17.52 5.38 -10.88
N ARG A 28 -16.29 5.04 -11.22
CA ARG A 28 -15.09 5.68 -10.67
C ARG A 28 -14.76 6.94 -11.45
N THR A 29 -14.39 7.98 -10.73
CA THR A 29 -13.72 9.14 -11.34
C THR A 29 -12.38 8.72 -11.96
N ASP A 30 -11.86 9.51 -12.91
CA ASP A 30 -10.52 9.29 -13.48
C ASP A 30 -9.43 9.22 -12.40
N LYS A 31 -9.55 10.02 -11.35
CA LYS A 31 -8.64 9.99 -10.20
C LYS A 31 -8.70 8.65 -9.47
N GLU A 32 -9.90 8.13 -9.23
CA GLU A 32 -10.11 6.83 -8.58
C GLU A 32 -9.59 5.68 -9.46
N ASN A 33 -9.82 5.74 -10.77
CA ASN A 33 -9.28 4.75 -11.70
C ASN A 33 -7.76 4.73 -11.71
N ARG A 34 -7.11 5.90 -11.76
CA ARG A 34 -5.64 6.02 -11.66
C ARG A 34 -5.11 5.49 -10.32
N LEU A 35 -5.77 5.85 -9.22
CA LEU A 35 -5.40 5.39 -7.89
C LEU A 35 -5.47 3.86 -7.79
N VAL A 36 -6.56 3.27 -8.27
CA VAL A 36 -6.76 1.81 -8.28
C VAL A 36 -5.68 1.13 -9.12
N ASP A 37 -5.38 1.62 -10.33
CA ASP A 37 -4.31 1.08 -11.18
C ASP A 37 -2.94 1.10 -10.47
N ILE A 38 -2.58 2.23 -9.88
CA ILE A 38 -1.30 2.39 -9.16
C ILE A 38 -1.18 1.36 -8.03
N VAL A 39 -2.22 1.22 -7.22
CA VAL A 39 -2.20 0.30 -6.07
C VAL A 39 -2.25 -1.16 -6.54
N ASP A 40 -3.07 -1.51 -7.53
CA ASP A 40 -3.14 -2.87 -8.09
C ASP A 40 -1.78 -3.31 -8.66
N ARG A 41 -1.11 -2.44 -9.41
CA ARG A 41 0.24 -2.69 -9.96
C ARG A 41 1.29 -2.81 -8.86
N THR A 42 1.19 -1.98 -7.81
CA THR A 42 2.06 -2.07 -6.64
C THR A 42 1.87 -3.41 -5.92
N LEU A 43 0.63 -3.80 -5.63
CA LEU A 43 0.31 -5.07 -4.96
C LEU A 43 0.79 -6.27 -5.79
N SER A 44 0.56 -6.25 -7.11
CA SER A 44 1.02 -7.29 -8.03
C SER A 44 2.54 -7.48 -7.99
N GLU A 45 3.30 -6.39 -7.84
CA GLU A 45 4.75 -6.47 -7.71
C GLU A 45 5.19 -6.98 -6.33
N ILE A 46 4.57 -6.47 -5.26
CA ILE A 46 4.85 -6.91 -3.89
C ILE A 46 4.55 -8.40 -3.70
N GLU A 47 3.47 -8.90 -4.29
CA GLU A 47 3.06 -10.31 -4.19
C GLU A 47 4.07 -11.26 -4.85
N ARG A 48 4.77 -10.80 -5.89
CA ARG A 48 5.83 -11.58 -6.57
C ARG A 48 7.16 -11.60 -5.80
N MET A 49 7.30 -10.79 -4.75
CA MET A 49 8.50 -10.78 -3.92
C MET A 49 8.51 -11.96 -2.93
N LYS A 50 9.67 -12.24 -2.34
CA LYS A 50 9.78 -13.19 -1.23
C LYS A 50 8.81 -12.78 -0.10
N ASP A 51 8.04 -13.76 0.37
CA ASP A 51 6.98 -13.60 1.38
C ASP A 51 5.83 -12.69 0.93
N GLY A 52 5.58 -12.61 -0.39
CA GLY A 52 4.63 -11.68 -0.99
C GLY A 52 3.23 -11.70 -0.37
N ARG A 53 2.67 -12.89 -0.09
CA ARG A 53 1.36 -13.01 0.59
C ARG A 53 1.35 -12.33 1.97
N HIS A 54 2.39 -12.55 2.77
CA HIS A 54 2.55 -11.91 4.09
C HIS A 54 2.76 -10.40 3.96
N ARG A 55 3.46 -9.93 2.92
CA ARG A 55 3.61 -8.50 2.65
C ARG A 55 2.29 -7.84 2.29
N VAL A 56 1.48 -8.47 1.44
CA VAL A 56 0.15 -7.98 1.07
C VAL A 56 -0.76 -7.94 2.30
N GLU A 57 -0.71 -8.97 3.15
CA GLU A 57 -1.47 -8.98 4.40
C GLU A 57 -1.05 -7.85 5.34
N LEU A 58 0.25 -7.55 5.46
CA LEU A 58 0.75 -6.43 6.26
C LEU A 58 0.16 -5.09 5.76
N ILE A 59 0.11 -4.91 4.43
CA ILE A 59 -0.46 -3.72 3.79
C ILE A 59 -1.96 -3.64 4.08
N ARG A 60 -2.66 -4.74 3.92
CA ARG A 60 -4.11 -4.82 4.14
C ARG A 60 -4.46 -4.43 5.58
N LEU A 61 -3.87 -5.08 6.57
CA LEU A 61 -4.15 -4.81 8.00
C LEU A 61 -3.82 -3.37 8.39
N THR A 62 -2.74 -2.80 7.83
CA THR A 62 -2.26 -1.46 8.20
C THR A 62 -3.01 -0.35 7.49
N TYR A 63 -3.26 -0.49 6.18
CA TYR A 63 -3.71 0.62 5.34
C TYR A 63 -5.12 0.46 4.80
N PHE A 64 -5.57 -0.77 4.52
CA PHE A 64 -6.89 -1.00 3.92
C PHE A 64 -7.95 -1.16 5.00
N ASP A 65 -7.77 -2.15 5.86
CA ASP A 65 -8.67 -2.44 6.97
C ASP A 65 -8.44 -1.44 8.10
N ARG A 66 -7.21 -0.91 8.22
CA ARG A 66 -6.76 0.00 9.28
C ARG A 66 -7.06 -0.58 10.67
N SER A 67 -7.04 -1.90 10.79
CA SER A 67 -7.33 -2.63 12.02
C SER A 67 -6.11 -2.70 12.95
N HIS A 68 -4.91 -2.51 12.40
CA HIS A 68 -3.66 -2.59 13.16
C HIS A 68 -2.72 -1.43 12.82
N THR A 69 -1.87 -1.09 13.79
CA THR A 69 -0.63 -0.35 13.48
C THR A 69 0.33 -1.28 12.73
N LEU A 70 1.39 -0.71 12.13
CA LEU A 70 2.43 -1.53 11.48
C LEU A 70 3.04 -2.57 12.44
N TYR A 71 3.19 -2.20 13.72
CA TYR A 71 3.66 -3.11 14.77
C TYR A 71 2.62 -4.19 15.09
N GLY A 72 1.35 -3.81 15.25
CA GLY A 72 0.27 -4.76 15.49
C GLY A 72 0.15 -5.80 14.36
N ALA A 73 0.21 -5.35 13.11
CA ALA A 73 0.16 -6.23 11.94
C ALA A 73 1.39 -7.14 11.86
N ALA A 74 2.57 -6.68 12.31
CA ALA A 74 3.77 -7.51 12.39
C ALA A 74 3.59 -8.68 13.38
N LEU A 75 2.94 -8.44 14.53
CA LEU A 75 2.61 -9.49 15.50
C LEU A 75 1.60 -10.49 14.94
N THR A 76 0.65 -10.03 14.12
CA THR A 76 -0.35 -10.90 13.46
C THR A 76 0.26 -11.81 12.39
N ILE A 77 1.29 -11.35 11.67
CA ILE A 77 1.95 -12.06 10.55
C ILE A 77 3.25 -12.77 11.01
N PRO A 78 3.33 -13.13 12.29
CA PRO A 78 4.55 -13.34 13.10
C PRO A 78 5.90 -12.91 12.47
N ILE A 79 6.10 -11.61 12.25
CA ILE A 79 7.40 -11.04 11.84
C ILE A 79 7.90 -9.99 12.84
N CYS A 80 9.21 -9.77 12.90
CA CYS A 80 9.77 -8.73 13.74
C CYS A 80 9.46 -7.32 13.19
N GLU A 81 9.42 -6.34 14.09
CA GLU A 81 9.09 -4.95 13.73
C GLU A 81 10.07 -4.36 12.69
N SER A 82 11.35 -4.71 12.77
CA SER A 82 12.36 -4.25 11.82
C SER A 82 12.08 -4.77 10.40
N GLN A 83 11.61 -6.01 10.28
CA GLN A 83 11.20 -6.60 9.00
C GLN A 83 9.95 -5.93 8.45
N ALA A 84 8.97 -5.62 9.31
CA ALA A 84 7.77 -4.87 8.92
C ALA A 84 8.10 -3.46 8.43
N LYS A 85 9.01 -2.74 9.12
CA LYS A 85 9.54 -1.44 8.68
C LYS A 85 10.23 -1.54 7.32
N LYS A 86 11.01 -2.59 7.08
CA LYS A 86 11.68 -2.83 5.80
C LYS A 86 10.67 -3.07 4.68
N TRP A 87 9.67 -3.93 4.91
CA TRP A 87 8.61 -4.18 3.92
C TRP A 87 7.81 -2.92 3.63
N ASN A 88 7.47 -2.13 4.65
CA ASN A 88 6.78 -0.87 4.46
C ASN A 88 7.64 0.16 3.70
N LYS A 89 8.96 0.17 3.92
CA LYS A 89 9.87 1.01 3.12
C LYS A 89 9.85 0.57 1.65
N THR A 90 9.92 -0.74 1.39
CA THR A 90 9.84 -1.29 0.02
C THR A 90 8.52 -0.91 -0.65
N LEU A 91 7.38 -1.04 0.04
CA LEU A 91 6.08 -0.58 -0.45
C LEU A 91 6.12 0.88 -0.90
N MET A 92 6.62 1.77 -0.04
CA MET A 92 6.69 3.20 -0.35
C MET A 92 7.63 3.50 -1.53
N THR A 93 8.69 2.72 -1.71
CA THR A 93 9.58 2.83 -2.87
C THR A 93 8.88 2.39 -4.16
N VAL A 94 8.25 1.22 -4.17
CA VAL A 94 7.52 0.71 -5.34
C VAL A 94 6.39 1.66 -5.73
N MET A 95 5.63 2.18 -4.76
CA MET A 95 4.60 3.18 -5.04
C MET A 95 5.18 4.46 -5.65
N ALA A 96 6.29 4.98 -5.11
CA ALA A 96 6.92 6.17 -5.64
C ALA A 96 7.36 5.99 -7.10
N GLU A 97 7.88 4.80 -7.46
CA GLU A 97 8.21 4.46 -8.84
C GLU A 97 6.98 4.45 -9.75
N LYS A 98 5.88 3.79 -9.34
CA LYS A 98 4.64 3.75 -10.14
C LYS A 98 4.00 5.12 -10.31
N MET A 99 4.21 6.00 -9.34
CA MET A 99 3.71 7.37 -9.34
C MET A 99 4.68 8.38 -9.97
N GLN A 100 5.87 7.94 -10.40
CA GLN A 100 6.93 8.82 -10.93
C GLN A 100 7.31 9.95 -9.96
N LEU A 101 7.32 9.64 -8.66
CA LEU A 101 7.65 10.56 -7.57
C LEU A 101 9.09 10.38 -7.04
N LEU A 102 9.98 9.76 -7.81
CA LEU A 102 11.39 9.65 -7.46
C LEU A 102 12.12 10.96 -7.81
#